data_AF-R9LX57-F1
#
_entry.id   AF-R9LX57-F1
#
_cell.length_a   1.000
_cell.length_b   1.000
_cell.length_c   1.000
_cell.angle_alpha   90.00
_cell.angle_beta   90.00
_cell.angle_gamma   90.00
#
_symmetry.space_group_name_H-M   'P 1'
#
loop_
_entity.id
_entity.type
_entity.pdbx_description
1 polymer ?
#
loop_
_entity_poly.entity_id
_entity_poly.type
_entity_poly.pdbx_seq_one_letter_code
_entity_poly.pdbx_strand_id
1 'polypeptide(L)'
;MQRLKRKHAKLFWALFWVFWGLEGAAWALRLAGEEHPWLLAAASWITILAFLPLLGAGVIWRRRLQCPNCHDRERSGSVRLNPKKTDCCKSCGQPILFDDQI
;
A
#
# COMPACT_ATOMS: atom_id res chain seq x y z
N MET A 1 9.72 -12.07 20.70
CA MET A 1 9.65 -11.13 19.56
C MET A 1 8.21 -11.02 19.09
N GLN A 2 7.66 -9.80 18.99
CA GLN A 2 6.33 -9.59 18.42
C GLN A 2 6.39 -9.76 16.89
N ARG A 3 5.36 -10.40 16.31
CA ARG A 3 5.27 -10.67 14.87
C ARG A 3 4.25 -9.78 14.19
N LEU A 4 4.51 -9.42 12.94
CA LEU A 4 3.55 -8.71 12.10
C LEU A 4 2.51 -9.67 11.53
N LYS A 5 1.26 -9.22 11.36
CA LYS A 5 0.23 -10.04 10.72
C LYS A 5 0.27 -9.84 9.20
N ARG A 6 0.51 -10.90 8.42
CA ARG A 6 0.62 -10.84 6.95
C ARG A 6 -0.68 -10.35 6.29
N LYS A 7 -1.82 -10.54 6.95
CA LYS A 7 -3.11 -9.96 6.52
C LYS A 7 -3.04 -8.45 6.31
N HIS A 8 -2.28 -7.71 7.14
CA HIS A 8 -2.15 -6.27 7.00
C HIS A 8 -1.25 -5.89 5.82
N ALA A 9 -0.20 -6.68 5.55
CA ALA A 9 0.65 -6.49 4.37
C ALA A 9 -0.14 -6.77 3.08
N LYS A 10 -0.95 -7.83 3.05
CA LYS A 10 -1.87 -8.11 1.94
C LYS A 10 -2.87 -6.97 1.74
N LEU A 11 -3.50 -6.49 2.81
CA LEU A 11 -4.47 -5.39 2.73
C LEU A 11 -3.81 -4.08 2.27
N PHE A 12 -2.60 -3.78 2.74
CA PHE A 12 -1.82 -2.64 2.25
C PHE A 12 -1.61 -2.72 0.74
N TRP A 13 -1.12 -3.85 0.23
CA TRP A 13 -0.91 -4.03 -1.20
C TRP A 13 -2.21 -4.01 -1.99
N ALA A 14 -3.29 -4.62 -1.48
CA ALA A 14 -4.59 -4.58 -2.12
C ALA A 14 -5.06 -3.14 -2.31
N LEU A 15 -5.02 -2.32 -1.25
CA LEU A 15 -5.38 -0.91 -1.34
C LEU A 15 -4.45 -0.12 -2.27
N PHE A 16 -3.14 -0.39 -2.22
CA PHE A 16 -2.16 0.25 -3.08
C PHE A 16 -2.40 -0.07 -4.56
N TRP A 17 -2.73 -1.33 -4.89
CA TRP A 17 -3.09 -1.73 -6.25
C TRP A 17 -4.42 -1.14 -6.70
N VAL A 18 -5.42 -1.05 -5.81
CA VAL A 18 -6.70 -0.39 -6.11
C VAL A 18 -6.47 1.08 -6.45
N PHE A 19 -5.63 1.80 -5.70
CA PHE A 19 -5.25 3.17 -6.03
C PHE A 19 -4.66 3.27 -7.44
N TRP A 20 -3.64 2.47 -7.76
CA TRP A 20 -3.02 2.47 -9.08
C TRP A 20 -3.99 2.09 -10.21
N GLY A 21 -4.92 1.16 -9.94
CA GLY A 21 -5.96 0.77 -10.90
C GLY A 21 -6.94 1.92 -11.19
N LEU A 22 -7.37 2.65 -10.15
CA LEU A 22 -8.26 3.81 -10.31
C LEU A 22 -7.54 4.97 -11.01
N GLU A 23 -6.28 5.23 -10.68
CA GLU A 23 -5.47 6.24 -11.40
C GLU A 23 -5.29 5.88 -12.88
N GLY A 24 -5.01 4.61 -13.19
CA GLY A 24 -4.94 4.12 -14.57
C GLY A 24 -6.27 4.25 -15.31
N ALA A 25 -7.38 3.92 -14.66
CA ALA A 25 -8.72 4.08 -15.24
C ALA A 25 -9.07 5.55 -15.50
N ALA A 26 -8.75 6.45 -14.56
CA ALA A 26 -8.93 7.88 -14.74
C ALA A 26 -8.09 8.42 -15.91
N TRP A 27 -6.85 7.93 -16.07
CA TRP A 27 -6.00 8.27 -17.21
C TRP A 27 -6.60 7.81 -18.55
N ALA A 28 -7.08 6.56 -18.62
CA ALA A 28 -7.73 6.04 -19.83
C ALA A 28 -8.99 6.84 -20.19
N LEU A 29 -9.80 7.22 -19.19
CA LEU A 29 -10.98 8.06 -19.38
C LEU A 29 -10.65 9.47 -19.84
N ARG A 30 -9.52 10.05 -19.41
CA ARG A 30 -9.05 11.34 -19.93
C ARG A 30 -8.64 11.25 -21.39
N LEU A 31 -7.90 10.20 -21.77
CA LEU A 31 -7.49 9.97 -23.15
C LEU A 31 -8.69 9.72 -24.09
N ALA A 32 -9.70 8.98 -23.62
CA ALA A 32 -10.92 8.71 -24.38
C ALA A 32 -11.95 9.86 -24.34
N GLY A 33 -11.77 10.82 -23.44
CA GLY A 33 -12.77 11.84 -23.10
C GLY A 33 -12.57 13.19 -23.78
N GLU A 34 -11.59 13.36 -24.68
CA GLU A 34 -11.33 14.66 -25.34
C GLU A 34 -12.56 15.23 -26.07
N GLU A 35 -13.44 14.37 -26.59
CA GLU A 35 -14.68 14.77 -27.29
C GLU A 35 -15.93 14.78 -26.38
N HIS A 36 -15.80 14.38 -25.10
CA HIS A 36 -16.92 14.10 -24.22
C HIS A 36 -16.69 14.67 -22.80
N PRO A 37 -17.21 15.88 -22.51
CA PRO A 37 -16.93 16.58 -21.25
C PRO A 37 -17.41 15.84 -19.99
N TRP A 38 -18.40 14.96 -20.11
CA TRP A 38 -18.87 14.10 -19.01
C TRP A 38 -17.84 13.02 -18.62
N LEU A 39 -17.03 12.53 -19.57
CA LEU A 39 -15.95 11.56 -19.29
C LEU A 39 -14.80 12.23 -18.53
N LEU A 40 -14.48 13.48 -18.85
CA LEU A 40 -13.49 14.27 -18.13
C LEU A 40 -13.92 14.53 -16.68
N ALA A 41 -15.21 14.81 -16.45
CA ALA A 41 -15.77 14.95 -15.11
C ALA A 41 -15.73 13.62 -14.33
N ALA A 42 -16.06 12.49 -14.98
CA ALA A 42 -15.94 11.19 -14.33
C ALA A 42 -14.48 10.86 -13.95
N ALA A 43 -13.52 11.16 -14.83
CA ALA A 43 -12.10 10.93 -14.57
C ALA A 43 -11.57 11.76 -13.39
N SER A 44 -12.00 13.01 -13.23
CA SER A 44 -11.58 13.85 -12.10
C SER A 44 -12.11 13.32 -10.77
N TRP A 45 -13.38 12.87 -10.72
CA TRP A 45 -13.94 12.22 -9.54
C TRP A 45 -13.24 10.91 -9.17
N ILE A 46 -12.87 10.10 -10.16
CA ILE A 46 -12.14 8.84 -9.92
C ILE A 46 -10.78 9.11 -9.28
N THR A 47 -10.03 10.11 -9.76
CA THR A 47 -8.76 10.51 -9.12
C THR A 47 -8.96 10.96 -7.67
N ILE A 48 -9.99 11.75 -7.37
CA ILE A 48 -10.29 12.17 -5.99
C ILE A 48 -10.61 10.95 -5.10
N LEU A 49 -11.44 10.04 -5.60
CA LEU A 49 -11.82 8.84 -4.85
C LEU A 49 -10.66 7.86 -4.67
N ALA A 50 -9.70 7.82 -5.60
CA ALA A 50 -8.50 7.00 -5.51
C ALA A 50 -7.62 7.37 -4.29
N PHE A 51 -7.70 8.60 -3.78
CA PHE A 51 -6.99 8.96 -2.55
C PHE A 51 -7.48 8.20 -1.31
N LEU A 52 -8.73 7.71 -1.28
CA LEU A 52 -9.26 6.95 -0.14
C LEU A 52 -8.49 5.63 0.11
N PRO A 53 -8.31 4.74 -0.89
CA PRO A 53 -7.49 3.55 -0.71
C PRO A 53 -6.02 3.89 -0.41
N LEU A 54 -5.47 4.97 -0.97
CA LEU A 54 -4.11 5.42 -0.65
C LEU A 54 -3.97 5.84 0.83
N LEU A 55 -4.93 6.61 1.36
CA LEU A 55 -4.98 6.99 2.78
C LEU A 55 -5.12 5.75 3.67
N GLY A 56 -5.99 4.80 3.29
CA GLY A 56 -6.16 3.54 4.00
C GLY A 56 -4.85 2.73 4.04
N ALA A 57 -4.14 2.63 2.92
CA ALA A 57 -2.82 2.01 2.85
C ALA A 57 -1.82 2.73 3.76
N GLY A 58 -1.81 4.06 3.76
CA GLY A 58 -0.96 4.87 4.65
C GLY A 58 -1.22 4.64 6.14
N VAL A 59 -2.49 4.48 6.54
CA VAL A 59 -2.86 4.17 7.94
C VAL A 59 -2.40 2.78 8.34
N ILE A 60 -2.59 1.78 7.48
CA ILE A 60 -2.12 0.41 7.73
C ILE A 60 -0.60 0.38 7.82
N TRP A 61 0.08 1.10 6.93
CA TRP A 61 1.54 1.26 6.97
C TRP A 61 1.98 1.84 8.32
N ARG A 62 1.40 2.97 8.72
CA ARG A 62 1.77 3.66 9.96
C ARG A 62 1.43 2.90 11.24
N ARG A 63 0.36 2.10 11.29
CA ARG A 63 -0.13 1.51 12.56
C ARG A 63 0.06 0.00 12.66
N ARG A 64 0.19 -0.70 11.53
CA ARG A 64 0.13 -2.17 11.50
C ARG A 64 1.34 -2.83 10.83
N LEU A 65 2.20 -2.05 10.17
CA LEU A 65 3.38 -2.53 9.45
C LEU A 65 4.69 -1.87 9.94
N GLN A 66 4.67 -1.26 11.12
CA GLN A 66 5.88 -0.74 11.78
C GLN A 66 6.75 -1.89 12.31
N CYS A 67 8.05 -1.66 12.45
CA CYS A 67 8.90 -2.61 13.16
C CYS A 67 8.37 -2.79 14.59
N PRO A 68 8.05 -4.02 15.02
CA PRO A 68 7.51 -4.24 16.37
C PRO A 68 8.57 -4.08 17.47
N ASN A 69 9.86 -3.95 17.12
CA ASN A 69 10.95 -3.89 18.08
C ASN A 69 11.42 -2.46 18.37
N CYS A 70 11.51 -1.60 17.34
CA CYS A 70 11.90 -0.21 17.52
C CYS A 70 10.78 0.80 17.27
N HIS A 71 9.61 0.35 16.78
CA HIS A 71 8.50 1.19 16.33
C HIS A 71 8.90 2.29 15.32
N ASP A 72 10.12 2.21 14.78
CA ASP A 72 10.62 3.15 13.80
C ASP A 72 9.86 2.98 12.49
N ARG A 73 9.65 4.12 11.83
CA ARG A 73 9.02 4.24 10.52
C ARG A 73 10.04 4.10 9.41
N GLU A 74 11.31 4.35 9.72
CA GLU A 74 12.38 4.17 8.78
C GLU A 74 12.76 2.69 8.72
N ARG A 75 12.72 2.14 7.49
CA ARG A 75 13.28 0.83 7.08
C ARG A 75 12.33 -0.36 7.41
N SER A 76 11.88 -1.16 6.44
CA SER A 76 12.42 -1.57 5.14
C SER A 76 11.45 -1.26 3.97
N GLY A 77 11.99 -0.92 2.78
CA GLY A 77 11.24 -0.73 1.54
C GLY A 77 10.62 -2.01 0.96
N SER A 78 10.24 -2.93 1.84
CA SER A 78 9.80 -4.29 1.54
C SER A 78 8.76 -4.70 2.57
N VAL A 79 7.60 -4.06 2.55
CA VAL A 79 6.37 -4.78 2.92
C VAL A 79 6.24 -5.90 1.90
N ARG A 80 6.96 -7.00 2.08
CA ARG A 80 7.10 -8.04 1.06
C ARG A 80 6.03 -9.09 1.30
N LEU A 81 5.35 -9.42 0.21
CA LEU A 81 4.50 -10.60 0.06
C LEU A 81 5.32 -11.89 -0.04
N ASN A 82 6.65 -11.85 -0.06
CA ASN A 82 7.50 -13.04 -0.22
C ASN A 82 7.84 -13.66 1.16
N PRO A 83 7.29 -14.83 1.49
CA PRO A 83 7.47 -15.44 2.81
C PRO A 83 8.90 -15.97 3.04
N LYS A 84 9.71 -16.13 1.99
CA LYS A 84 11.05 -16.76 2.06
C LYS A 84 12.19 -15.80 2.37
N LYS A 85 11.95 -14.49 2.45
CA LYS A 85 12.98 -13.49 2.78
C LYS A 85 12.83 -12.99 4.21
N THR A 86 13.90 -13.10 4.99
CA THR A 86 14.05 -12.49 6.31
C THR A 86 14.76 -11.16 6.14
N ASP A 87 14.00 -10.06 6.05
CA ASP A 87 14.58 -8.73 6.04
C ASP A 87 14.77 -8.24 7.49
N CYS A 88 15.90 -7.60 7.76
CA CYS A 88 16.13 -6.90 9.02
C CYS A 88 15.55 -5.48 8.95
N CYS A 89 14.87 -5.04 10.01
CA CYS A 89 14.56 -3.63 10.20
C CYS A 89 15.89 -2.91 10.21
N LYS A 90 16.11 -2.04 9.23
CA LYS A 90 17.44 -1.49 9.12
C LYS A 90 17.70 -0.47 10.28
N SER A 91 16.69 0.07 10.98
CA SER A 91 16.93 0.98 12.13
C SER A 91 17.48 0.26 13.35
N CYS A 92 16.88 -0.86 13.76
CA CYS A 92 17.35 -1.63 14.91
C CYS A 92 18.16 -2.90 14.56
N GLY A 93 18.31 -3.21 13.28
CA GLY A 93 19.00 -4.42 12.79
C GLY A 93 18.24 -5.73 13.04
N GLN A 94 17.08 -5.69 13.69
CA GLN A 94 16.35 -6.88 14.14
C GLN A 94 15.50 -7.48 13.00
N PRO A 95 15.38 -8.81 12.92
CA PRO A 95 14.58 -9.46 11.88
C PRO A 95 13.10 -9.08 12.03
N ILE A 96 12.46 -8.74 10.91
CA ILE A 96 11.01 -8.53 10.85
C ILE A 96 10.38 -9.88 10.47
N LEU A 97 9.62 -10.46 11.40
CA LEU A 97 8.95 -11.75 11.20
C LEU A 97 7.44 -11.54 11.03
N PHE A 98 6.86 -12.25 10.06
CA PHE A 98 5.41 -12.37 9.91
C PHE A 98 4.87 -13.59 10.65
N ASP A 99 3.56 -13.58 10.92
CA ASP A 99 2.85 -14.64 11.65
C ASP A 99 2.90 -16.01 10.96
N ASP A 100 3.13 -16.05 9.66
CA ASP A 100 3.10 -17.22 8.80
C ASP A 100 4.47 -17.75 8.36
N GLN A 101 5.57 -17.20 8.88
CA GLN A 101 6.94 -17.65 8.60
C GLN A 101 7.40 -18.79 9.55
N ILE A 102 6.54 -19.77 9.82
CA ILE A 102 6.88 -21.02 10.53
C ILE A 102 6.69 -22.20 9.59
#